data_AF-A0A923RCN9-F1
#
_entry.id   AF-A0A923RCN9-F1
#
_cell.length_a   1.000
_cell.length_b   1.000
_cell.length_c   1.000
_cell.angle_alpha   90.00
_cell.angle_beta   90.00
_cell.angle_gamma   90.00
#
_symmetry.space_group_name_H-M   'P 1'
#
loop_
_entity.id
_entity.type
_entity.pdbx_description
1 polymer ?
#
loop_
_entity_poly.entity_id
_entity_poly.type
_entity_poly.pdbx_seq_one_letter_code
_entity_poly.pdbx_strand_id
1 'polypeptide(L)'
;MFEKSKRTNLEIHEQFKMKSLNLAMLLLSASALAQTLPASKNTPAGGVSDNISKQPTSIEKTPLAKEAPIQVFKKHAVIMLALNYSKGEIEAVKSAAEARGQDFILLPEMSDVSETIAKRAYEAEVFEHRILYPLIERAAQANGKEKSVLDKKVNALKIVNTANFNKVPEHKRAKIEEVLLQKVDELQKAGVGVDTLIISAHDGGGYFSGTLGSTSVTKIAQLTKVNTSFKNSLRSVFMMGCYTATTEQARLWKTDFPKIELVAGYDQSAPLRDAPKGWSYIHDVIVLQKSLTDVKDKDEMNAVANRITDINKSSSAFAVFPACENCTVKKEFYRGKITNYKVDEFDLKFCEQARPEFEKNFELYREYADGKKTIPNDTSHSLLRDLYSFYRTHEVCYGLDAALGPPANEVFFLLFHHNVRANFFKFYKKDLAKLLVEYNKMNLNSIKATARTVMDLAKSKAARHLKLSEAETSRLDSAEIFLSEMNEKPNMDQQFRALLRQASDPKRLNEMSITELAFLAQDFEQVNQILSRAAEISGTLNKIETLREDFGYFSSELNRRVVQRSCVPMSWHELASGLPEAPTECN
;
A
#
# COMPACT_ATOMS: atom_id res chain seq x y z
N MET A 1 -7.92 9.86 -3.04
CA MET A 1 -8.56 8.90 -2.09
C MET A 1 -9.04 7.60 -2.73
N PHE A 2 -9.93 7.61 -3.73
CA PHE A 2 -10.32 6.39 -4.49
C PHE A 2 -9.12 5.67 -5.11
N GLU A 3 -8.08 6.42 -5.52
CA GLU A 3 -6.84 5.87 -6.09
C GLU A 3 -5.81 5.34 -5.09
N LYS A 4 -5.84 5.71 -3.79
CA LYS A 4 -4.94 5.10 -2.79
C LYS A 4 -5.40 3.67 -2.50
N SER A 5 -6.71 3.47 -2.35
CA SER A 5 -7.33 2.14 -2.35
C SER A 5 -7.06 1.41 -3.68
N LYS A 6 -7.19 2.08 -4.83
CA LYS A 6 -6.88 1.48 -6.13
C LYS A 6 -5.40 1.12 -6.33
N ARG A 7 -4.44 1.85 -5.75
CA ARG A 7 -2.97 1.60 -5.85
C ARG A 7 -2.46 0.59 -4.85
N THR A 8 -2.91 0.60 -3.59
CA THR A 8 -2.65 -0.53 -2.68
C THR A 8 -3.31 -1.79 -3.23
N ASN A 9 -4.52 -1.66 -3.79
CA ASN A 9 -5.13 -2.75 -4.54
C ASN A 9 -4.45 -3.00 -5.90
N LEU A 10 -3.72 -2.07 -6.52
CA LEU A 10 -2.98 -2.29 -7.77
C LEU A 10 -1.64 -2.95 -7.51
N GLU A 11 -0.94 -2.64 -6.42
CA GLU A 11 0.28 -3.31 -5.98
C GLU A 11 -0.06 -4.73 -5.50
N ILE A 12 -1.14 -4.88 -4.72
CA ILE A 12 -1.71 -6.19 -4.39
C ILE A 12 -2.20 -6.89 -5.67
N HIS A 13 -2.84 -6.19 -6.62
CA HIS A 13 -3.32 -6.76 -7.89
C HIS A 13 -2.20 -7.07 -8.88
N GLU A 14 -1.08 -6.35 -8.91
CA GLU A 14 0.10 -6.64 -9.74
C GLU A 14 0.89 -7.80 -9.13
N GLN A 15 1.01 -7.86 -7.79
CA GLN A 15 1.50 -9.07 -7.12
C GLN A 15 0.56 -10.27 -7.35
N PHE A 16 -0.76 -10.05 -7.34
CA PHE A 16 -1.77 -11.08 -7.60
C PHE A 16 -1.83 -11.48 -9.08
N LYS A 17 -1.70 -10.54 -10.02
CA LYS A 17 -1.60 -10.77 -11.47
C LYS A 17 -0.32 -11.48 -11.79
N MET A 18 0.83 -11.08 -11.26
CA MET A 18 2.10 -11.76 -11.50
C MET A 18 2.06 -13.19 -10.97
N LYS A 19 1.49 -13.42 -9.78
CA LYS A 19 1.27 -14.77 -9.24
C LYS A 19 0.25 -15.58 -10.08
N SER A 20 -0.85 -14.96 -10.52
CA SER A 20 -1.90 -15.61 -11.32
C SER A 20 -1.50 -15.85 -12.78
N LEU A 21 -0.67 -14.97 -13.36
CA LEU A 21 -0.12 -15.05 -14.71
C LEU A 21 1.01 -16.08 -14.73
N ASN A 22 1.85 -16.15 -13.69
CA ASN A 22 2.81 -17.24 -13.50
C ASN A 22 2.11 -18.60 -13.35
N LEU A 23 1.01 -18.65 -12.60
CA LEU A 23 0.18 -19.85 -12.48
C LEU A 23 -0.50 -20.23 -13.81
N ALA A 24 -1.07 -19.26 -14.53
CA ALA A 24 -1.68 -19.49 -15.85
C ALA A 24 -0.65 -19.86 -16.92
N MET A 25 0.55 -19.29 -16.90
CA MET A 25 1.66 -19.66 -17.78
C MET A 25 2.25 -21.03 -17.42
N LEU A 26 2.29 -21.42 -16.15
CA LEU A 26 2.62 -22.80 -15.74
C LEU A 26 1.58 -23.80 -16.26
N LEU A 27 0.30 -23.46 -16.20
CA LEU A 27 -0.80 -24.31 -16.68
C LEU A 27 -0.84 -24.40 -18.22
N LEU A 28 -0.53 -23.32 -18.93
CA LEU A 28 -0.45 -23.26 -20.39
C LEU A 28 0.82 -23.91 -20.96
N SER A 29 1.96 -23.80 -20.28
CA SER A 29 3.20 -24.51 -20.67
C SER A 29 3.13 -26.01 -20.39
N ALA A 30 2.40 -26.42 -19.34
CA ALA A 30 2.09 -27.83 -19.09
C ALA A 30 1.16 -28.46 -20.16
N SER A 31 0.37 -27.65 -20.87
CA SER A 31 -0.52 -28.12 -21.95
C SER A 31 0.11 -27.99 -23.34
N ALA A 32 1.05 -27.06 -23.56
CA ALA A 32 1.79 -26.92 -24.81
C ALA A 32 2.93 -27.96 -24.99
N LEU A 33 3.50 -28.49 -23.90
CA LEU A 33 4.54 -29.54 -23.98
C LEU A 33 4.01 -30.93 -24.37
N ALA A 34 2.69 -31.10 -24.51
CA ALA A 34 2.06 -32.35 -24.93
C ALA A 34 2.03 -32.54 -26.47
N GLN A 35 2.44 -31.55 -27.25
CA GLN A 35 2.45 -31.64 -28.71
C GLN A 35 3.77 -31.12 -29.26
N THR A 36 4.52 -32.03 -29.88
CA THR A 36 5.78 -31.86 -30.63
C THR A 36 7.08 -31.96 -29.83
N LEU A 37 7.79 -33.11 -29.99
CA LEU A 37 9.04 -33.22 -30.76
C LEU A 37 9.58 -34.67 -30.71
N PRO A 38 10.14 -35.21 -31.81
CA PRO A 38 10.83 -36.49 -31.80
C PRO A 38 12.31 -36.35 -31.44
N ALA A 39 12.86 -37.49 -31.01
CA ALA A 39 14.13 -37.69 -30.32
C ALA A 39 15.40 -37.31 -31.10
N SER A 40 16.43 -36.90 -30.34
CA SER A 40 17.84 -37.00 -30.74
C SER A 40 18.71 -37.39 -29.54
N LYS A 41 19.71 -38.24 -29.82
CA LYS A 41 20.55 -39.03 -28.92
C LYS A 41 21.84 -38.31 -28.53
N ASN A 42 22.34 -38.68 -27.33
CA ASN A 42 23.74 -38.84 -26.87
C ASN A 42 24.71 -37.65 -27.09
N THR A 43 25.54 -37.20 -26.14
CA THR A 43 26.66 -37.90 -25.44
C THR A 43 27.28 -36.90 -24.39
N PRO A 44 28.44 -37.10 -23.71
CA PRO A 44 28.50 -37.06 -22.25
C PRO A 44 29.43 -35.97 -21.62
N ALA A 45 29.26 -35.84 -20.29
CA ALA A 45 30.23 -35.54 -19.23
C ALA A 45 31.43 -34.59 -19.49
N GLY A 46 31.45 -33.49 -18.74
CA GLY A 46 32.65 -32.69 -18.43
C GLY A 46 32.58 -32.24 -16.97
N GLY A 47 33.62 -32.56 -16.20
CA GLY A 47 33.67 -32.43 -14.73
C GLY A 47 33.75 -30.99 -14.21
N VAL A 48 33.40 -30.83 -12.94
CA VAL A 48 33.54 -29.59 -12.17
C VAL A 48 34.48 -29.84 -10.99
N SER A 49 35.55 -29.05 -10.94
CA SER A 49 36.52 -28.97 -9.85
C SER A 49 36.00 -28.09 -8.72
N ASP A 50 36.35 -28.47 -7.50
CA ASP A 50 36.24 -27.69 -6.27
C ASP A 50 36.85 -26.30 -6.40
N ASN A 51 36.20 -25.28 -5.81
CA ASN A 51 36.90 -24.29 -5.00
C ASN A 51 35.98 -23.32 -4.22
N ILE A 52 36.25 -23.30 -2.90
CA ILE A 52 36.37 -22.11 -2.04
C ILE A 52 35.07 -21.45 -1.55
N SER A 53 34.68 -21.89 -0.34
CA SER A 53 33.96 -21.10 0.65
C SER A 53 34.94 -20.22 1.44
N LYS A 54 34.84 -18.89 1.30
CA LYS A 54 35.28 -17.92 2.31
C LYS A 54 34.26 -16.78 2.40
N GLN A 55 33.60 -16.68 3.56
CA GLN A 55 32.79 -15.52 3.95
C GLN A 55 33.70 -14.29 4.15
N PRO A 56 33.30 -13.09 3.69
CA PRO A 56 33.97 -11.86 4.05
C PRO A 56 33.33 -11.24 5.30
N THR A 57 34.05 -11.29 6.42
CA THR A 57 33.86 -10.43 7.58
C THR A 57 34.80 -9.23 7.48
N SER A 58 34.32 -8.12 6.92
CA SER A 58 34.84 -6.76 7.19
C SER A 58 33.96 -5.74 6.48
N ILE A 59 33.14 -5.01 7.24
CA ILE A 59 32.48 -3.80 6.74
C ILE A 59 33.55 -2.72 6.73
N GLU A 60 34.17 -2.50 5.57
CA GLU A 60 34.97 -1.30 5.31
C GLU A 60 34.08 -0.08 5.51
N LYS A 61 34.46 0.82 6.42
CA LYS A 61 33.84 2.13 6.57
C LYS A 61 34.09 2.90 5.28
N THR A 62 33.09 2.97 4.42
CA THR A 62 33.10 3.85 3.24
C THR A 62 33.37 5.28 3.72
N PRO A 63 34.37 6.00 3.16
CA PRO A 63 34.61 7.38 3.52
C PRO A 63 33.34 8.21 3.30
N LEU A 64 32.90 8.94 4.33
CA LEU A 64 31.82 9.92 4.21
C LEU A 64 32.20 10.89 3.07
N ALA A 65 31.41 10.89 2.01
CA ALA A 65 31.59 11.81 0.88
C ALA A 65 31.63 13.24 1.44
N LYS A 66 32.68 14.01 1.10
CA LYS A 66 32.78 15.42 1.47
C LYS A 66 31.50 16.13 1.02
N GLU A 67 30.79 16.74 1.97
CA GLU A 67 29.57 17.50 1.67
C GLU A 67 29.88 18.59 0.64
N ALA A 68 29.07 18.67 -0.41
CA ALA A 68 29.24 19.71 -1.42
C ALA A 68 29.08 21.10 -0.78
N PRO A 69 29.89 22.11 -1.18
CA PRO A 69 29.80 23.45 -0.62
C PRO A 69 28.37 24.01 -0.76
N ILE A 70 27.86 24.60 0.32
CA ILE A 70 26.50 25.17 0.36
C ILE A 70 26.42 26.31 -0.64
N GLN A 71 25.59 26.14 -1.67
CA GLN A 71 25.34 27.17 -2.67
C GLN A 71 24.46 28.28 -2.06
N VAL A 72 24.97 29.51 -2.09
CA VAL A 72 24.22 30.70 -1.64
C VAL A 72 23.55 31.34 -2.87
N PHE A 73 22.23 31.43 -2.84
CA PHE A 73 21.44 32.02 -3.92
C PHE A 73 21.14 33.49 -3.64
N LYS A 74 21.20 34.35 -4.68
CA LYS A 74 20.85 35.79 -4.57
C LYS A 74 19.36 36.06 -4.79
N LYS A 75 18.69 35.16 -5.50
CA LYS A 75 17.26 35.21 -5.82
C LYS A 75 16.61 33.94 -5.31
N HIS A 76 15.34 34.08 -4.91
CA HIS A 76 14.56 32.98 -4.36
C HIS A 76 13.23 32.85 -5.08
N ALA A 77 12.77 31.61 -5.22
CA ALA A 77 11.49 31.27 -5.82
C ALA A 77 10.61 30.48 -4.84
N VAL A 78 9.32 30.69 -5.01
CA VAL A 78 8.21 29.99 -4.38
C VAL A 78 7.61 29.03 -5.40
N ILE A 79 7.63 27.72 -5.10
CA ILE A 79 6.97 26.72 -5.94
C ILE A 79 5.66 26.28 -5.30
N MET A 80 4.56 26.31 -6.06
CA MET A 80 3.26 25.75 -5.65
C MET A 80 2.91 24.52 -6.48
N LEU A 81 2.72 23.38 -5.83
CA LEU A 81 2.12 22.17 -6.39
C LEU A 81 0.59 22.25 -6.27
N ALA A 82 -0.10 22.71 -7.32
CA ALA A 82 -1.55 22.91 -7.34
C ALA A 82 -2.32 21.63 -7.69
N LEU A 83 -2.05 20.53 -6.98
CA LEU A 83 -2.65 19.22 -7.27
C LEU A 83 -4.17 19.23 -7.25
N ASN A 84 -4.77 20.03 -6.37
CA ASN A 84 -6.21 20.19 -6.26
C ASN A 84 -6.75 21.51 -6.83
N TYR A 85 -6.01 22.23 -7.69
CA TYR A 85 -6.39 23.50 -8.33
C TYR A 85 -7.42 24.35 -7.57
N SER A 86 -6.95 25.44 -6.97
CA SER A 86 -7.83 26.49 -6.46
C SER A 86 -7.32 27.83 -6.93
N LYS A 87 -8.15 28.52 -7.71
CA LYS A 87 -7.82 29.86 -8.20
C LYS A 87 -7.50 30.82 -7.04
N GLY A 88 -8.31 30.80 -5.98
CA GLY A 88 -8.09 31.67 -4.83
C GLY A 88 -6.83 31.32 -4.02
N GLU A 89 -6.49 30.03 -3.89
CA GLU A 89 -5.21 29.65 -3.27
C GLU A 89 -4.02 30.07 -4.14
N ILE A 90 -4.10 29.87 -5.46
CA ILE A 90 -3.04 30.27 -6.41
C ILE A 90 -2.83 31.79 -6.37
N GLU A 91 -3.90 32.57 -6.41
CA GLU A 91 -3.84 34.04 -6.34
C GLU A 91 -3.29 34.52 -4.99
N ALA A 92 -3.70 33.92 -3.87
CA ALA A 92 -3.19 34.23 -2.55
C ALA A 92 -1.69 33.96 -2.42
N VAL A 93 -1.22 32.79 -2.89
CA VAL A 93 0.20 32.43 -2.85
C VAL A 93 1.01 33.32 -3.79
N LYS A 94 0.52 33.59 -5.01
CA LYS A 94 1.18 34.49 -5.96
C LYS A 94 1.35 35.89 -5.36
N SER A 95 0.28 36.46 -4.80
CA SER A 95 0.29 37.76 -4.12
C SER A 95 1.30 37.78 -2.96
N ALA A 96 1.35 36.72 -2.16
CA ALA A 96 2.27 36.63 -1.04
C ALA A 96 3.74 36.49 -1.49
N ALA A 97 4.01 35.78 -2.59
CA ALA A 97 5.33 35.68 -3.20
C ALA A 97 5.80 37.04 -3.75
N GLU A 98 4.91 37.76 -4.45
CA GLU A 98 5.17 39.12 -4.95
C GLU A 98 5.48 40.09 -3.79
N ALA A 99 4.73 40.02 -2.69
CA ALA A 99 4.98 40.82 -1.49
C ALA A 99 6.35 40.56 -0.84
N ARG A 100 6.95 39.39 -1.09
CA ARG A 100 8.29 39.00 -0.63
C ARG A 100 9.39 39.25 -1.67
N GLY A 101 9.05 39.77 -2.84
CA GLY A 101 9.99 39.93 -3.95
C GLY A 101 10.56 38.61 -4.47
N GLN A 102 9.76 37.53 -4.40
CA GLN A 102 10.15 36.19 -4.86
C GLN A 102 9.43 35.83 -6.16
N ASP A 103 10.10 35.02 -6.99
CA ASP A 103 9.48 34.48 -8.21
C ASP A 103 8.43 33.42 -7.83
N PHE A 104 7.23 33.49 -8.42
CA PHE A 104 6.18 32.50 -8.22
C PHE A 104 6.14 31.50 -9.37
N ILE A 105 6.21 30.20 -9.04
CA ILE A 105 6.20 29.10 -10.01
C ILE A 105 5.06 28.13 -9.66
N LEU A 106 4.17 27.91 -10.63
CA LEU A 106 3.01 27.03 -10.48
C LEU A 106 3.25 25.69 -11.20
N LEU A 107 3.08 24.57 -10.49
CA LEU A 107 3.25 23.22 -11.01
C LEU A 107 1.99 22.34 -10.76
N PRO A 108 1.57 21.51 -11.75
CA PRO A 108 2.04 21.57 -13.14
C PRO A 108 1.69 22.93 -13.77
N GLU A 109 2.45 23.31 -14.79
CA GLU A 109 2.12 24.51 -15.56
C GLU A 109 0.72 24.35 -16.17
N MET A 110 -0.12 25.38 -16.03
CA MET A 110 -1.52 25.32 -16.43
C MET A 110 -1.63 25.57 -17.93
N SER A 111 -1.78 24.50 -18.71
CA SER A 111 -2.27 24.61 -20.09
C SER A 111 -3.78 24.82 -20.12
N ASP A 112 -4.32 25.38 -21.22
CA ASP A 112 -5.77 25.58 -21.41
C ASP A 112 -6.58 24.30 -21.13
N VAL A 113 -6.02 23.15 -21.53
CA VAL A 113 -6.61 21.83 -21.31
C VAL A 113 -6.62 21.47 -19.82
N SER A 114 -5.48 21.63 -19.14
CA SER A 114 -5.34 21.31 -17.72
C SER A 114 -6.20 22.23 -16.85
N GLU A 115 -6.29 23.51 -17.20
CA GLU A 115 -7.15 24.48 -16.54
C GLU A 115 -8.63 24.14 -16.74
N THR A 116 -9.04 23.81 -17.97
CA THR A 116 -10.42 23.38 -18.25
C THR A 116 -10.78 22.14 -17.44
N ILE A 117 -9.88 21.16 -17.37
CA ILE A 117 -10.06 19.94 -16.57
C ILE A 117 -10.19 20.29 -15.09
N ALA A 118 -9.28 21.09 -14.57
CA ALA A 118 -9.22 21.46 -13.17
C ALA A 118 -10.46 22.26 -12.75
N LYS A 119 -10.90 23.21 -13.59
CA LYS A 119 -12.12 23.99 -13.38
C LYS A 119 -13.38 23.11 -13.37
N ARG A 120 -13.47 22.13 -14.27
CA ARG A 120 -14.60 21.18 -14.28
C ARG A 120 -14.61 20.29 -13.04
N ALA A 121 -13.45 19.80 -12.62
CA ALA A 121 -13.34 19.05 -11.37
C ALA A 121 -13.68 19.92 -10.16
N TYR A 122 -13.31 21.20 -10.21
CA TYR A 122 -13.72 22.23 -9.26
C TYR A 122 -15.23 22.38 -9.15
N GLU A 123 -15.89 22.66 -10.27
CA GLU A 123 -17.34 22.80 -10.33
C GLU A 123 -18.05 21.54 -9.85
N ALA A 124 -17.53 20.36 -10.21
CA ALA A 124 -18.01 19.06 -9.77
C ALA A 124 -17.95 18.89 -8.24
N GLU A 125 -16.81 19.20 -7.61
CA GLU A 125 -16.64 19.08 -6.15
C GLU A 125 -17.50 20.10 -5.39
N VAL A 126 -17.54 21.35 -5.85
CA VAL A 126 -18.39 22.38 -5.24
C VAL A 126 -19.85 21.99 -5.34
N PHE A 127 -20.27 21.44 -6.48
CA PHE A 127 -21.59 20.88 -6.67
C PHE A 127 -21.85 19.73 -5.68
N GLU A 128 -20.91 18.79 -5.53
CA GLU A 128 -21.06 17.70 -4.56
C GLU A 128 -21.24 18.20 -3.14
N HIS A 129 -20.37 19.11 -2.69
CA HIS A 129 -20.38 19.59 -1.31
C HIS A 129 -21.55 20.52 -1.00
N ARG A 130 -21.93 21.42 -1.91
CA ARG A 130 -22.96 22.43 -1.65
C ARG A 130 -24.37 21.99 -2.02
N ILE A 131 -24.51 21.03 -2.93
CA ILE A 131 -25.80 20.60 -3.46
C ILE A 131 -26.03 19.12 -3.17
N LEU A 132 -25.11 18.23 -3.57
CA LEU A 132 -25.36 16.79 -3.49
C LEU A 132 -25.39 16.26 -2.05
N TYR A 133 -24.39 16.57 -1.22
CA TYR A 133 -24.32 16.06 0.15
C TYR A 133 -25.48 16.55 1.02
N PRO A 134 -25.84 17.85 1.02
CA PRO A 134 -27.04 18.29 1.74
C PRO A 134 -28.32 17.59 1.27
N LEU A 135 -28.43 17.30 -0.04
CA LEU A 135 -29.57 16.53 -0.57
C LEU A 135 -29.55 15.06 -0.12
N ILE A 136 -28.38 14.43 -0.04
CA ILE A 136 -28.22 13.06 0.47
C ILE A 136 -28.60 13.02 1.96
N GLU A 137 -28.14 13.96 2.77
CA GLU A 137 -28.48 14.05 4.19
C GLU A 137 -29.98 14.23 4.37
N ARG A 138 -30.59 15.14 3.61
CA ARG A 138 -32.05 15.31 3.59
C ARG A 138 -32.77 14.03 3.15
N ALA A 139 -32.28 13.33 2.13
CA ALA A 139 -32.87 12.08 1.66
C ALA A 139 -32.78 10.97 2.72
N ALA A 140 -31.68 10.91 3.46
CA ALA A 140 -31.47 9.95 4.54
C ALA A 140 -32.44 10.19 5.71
N GLN A 141 -32.82 11.45 5.95
CA GLN A 141 -33.78 11.86 6.98
C GLN A 141 -35.25 11.87 6.48
N ALA A 142 -35.46 11.84 5.17
CA ALA A 142 -36.79 11.88 4.55
C ALA A 142 -37.48 10.51 4.58
N ASN A 143 -38.82 10.53 4.55
CA ASN A 143 -39.66 9.34 4.64
C ASN A 143 -40.54 9.19 3.38
N GLY A 144 -40.88 7.95 3.04
CA GLY A 144 -41.87 7.64 1.99
C GLY A 144 -41.57 8.29 0.63
N LYS A 145 -42.51 9.09 0.14
CA LYS A 145 -42.48 9.68 -1.20
C LYS A 145 -41.37 10.73 -1.38
N GLU A 146 -41.07 11.52 -0.35
CA GLU A 146 -40.02 12.55 -0.40
C GLU A 146 -38.64 11.92 -0.60
N LYS A 147 -38.33 10.86 0.15
CA LYS A 147 -37.08 10.10 0.00
C LYS A 147 -36.89 9.58 -1.43
N SER A 148 -37.93 8.97 -2.01
CA SER A 148 -37.87 8.46 -3.39
C SER A 148 -37.57 9.55 -4.43
N VAL A 149 -38.15 10.74 -4.26
CA VAL A 149 -37.88 11.90 -5.14
C VAL A 149 -36.45 12.39 -4.97
N LEU A 150 -35.98 12.53 -3.72
CA LEU A 150 -34.62 12.96 -3.42
C LEU A 150 -33.58 11.96 -3.91
N ASP A 151 -33.79 10.66 -3.73
CA ASP A 151 -32.90 9.59 -4.21
C ASP A 151 -32.76 9.61 -5.74
N LYS A 152 -33.87 9.81 -6.48
CA LYS A 152 -33.83 9.98 -7.95
C LYS A 152 -33.00 11.19 -8.35
N LYS A 153 -33.19 12.32 -7.66
CA LYS A 153 -32.43 13.55 -7.90
C LYS A 153 -30.93 13.34 -7.62
N VAL A 154 -30.59 12.74 -6.48
CA VAL A 154 -29.21 12.38 -6.11
C VAL A 154 -28.57 11.49 -7.17
N ASN A 155 -29.26 10.45 -7.64
CA ASN A 155 -28.72 9.53 -8.64
C ASN A 155 -28.51 10.19 -10.00
N ALA A 156 -29.45 11.03 -10.46
CA ALA A 156 -29.29 11.78 -11.70
C ALA A 156 -28.06 12.71 -11.64
N LEU A 157 -27.88 13.40 -10.51
CA LEU A 157 -26.74 14.28 -10.28
C LEU A 157 -25.40 13.52 -10.22
N LYS A 158 -25.36 12.35 -9.58
CA LYS A 158 -24.17 11.47 -9.59
C LYS A 158 -23.75 11.05 -10.99
N ILE A 159 -24.71 10.75 -11.87
CA ILE A 159 -24.43 10.35 -13.27
C ILE A 159 -23.77 11.51 -14.03
N VAL A 160 -24.35 12.71 -13.93
CA VAL A 160 -23.80 13.92 -14.57
C VAL A 160 -22.39 14.20 -14.04
N ASN A 161 -22.18 14.09 -12.73
CA ASN A 161 -20.87 14.36 -12.14
C ASN A 161 -19.81 13.34 -12.56
N THR A 162 -20.17 12.06 -12.59
CA THR A 162 -19.28 10.96 -12.99
C THR A 162 -18.86 11.08 -14.47
N ALA A 163 -19.77 11.50 -15.35
CA ALA A 163 -19.48 11.71 -16.77
C ALA A 163 -18.49 12.87 -17.00
N ASN A 164 -18.50 13.86 -16.13
CA ASN A 164 -17.56 14.99 -16.17
C ASN A 164 -16.17 14.60 -15.63
N PHE A 165 -16.10 13.70 -14.65
CA PHE A 165 -14.84 13.31 -13.98
C PHE A 165 -14.00 12.28 -14.77
N ASN A 166 -14.64 11.36 -15.51
CA ASN A 166 -13.96 10.25 -16.20
C ASN A 166 -13.16 10.63 -17.47
N LYS A 167 -12.96 11.93 -17.74
CA LYS A 167 -12.32 12.40 -18.99
C LYS A 167 -10.82 12.71 -18.88
N VAL A 168 -10.19 12.47 -17.73
CA VAL A 168 -8.74 12.68 -17.57
C VAL A 168 -8.03 11.32 -17.50
N PRO A 169 -7.39 10.87 -18.58
CA PRO A 169 -6.62 9.63 -18.54
C PRO A 169 -5.44 9.77 -17.57
N GLU A 170 -5.23 8.75 -16.73
CA GLU A 170 -4.16 8.75 -15.72
C GLU A 170 -2.77 8.95 -16.34
N HIS A 171 -2.53 8.39 -17.54
CA HIS A 171 -1.28 8.59 -18.29
C HIS A 171 -1.04 10.03 -18.76
N LYS A 172 -2.06 10.89 -18.73
CA LYS A 172 -1.92 12.32 -19.03
C LYS A 172 -1.68 13.18 -17.79
N ARG A 173 -1.73 12.61 -16.59
CA ARG A 173 -1.36 13.34 -15.38
C ARG A 173 0.15 13.51 -15.35
N ALA A 174 0.60 14.73 -15.08
CA ALA A 174 2.01 15.00 -14.90
C ALA A 174 2.56 14.14 -13.76
N LYS A 175 3.72 13.51 -13.98
CA LYS A 175 4.49 12.91 -12.90
C LYS A 175 5.13 14.03 -12.10
N ILE A 176 4.40 14.49 -11.08
CA ILE A 176 4.71 15.75 -10.40
C ILE A 176 6.13 15.79 -9.83
N GLU A 177 6.66 14.64 -9.39
CA GLU A 177 8.03 14.53 -8.90
C GLU A 177 9.07 14.83 -9.99
N GLU A 178 8.87 14.31 -11.20
CA GLU A 178 9.77 14.55 -12.34
C GLU A 178 9.71 16.03 -12.76
N VAL A 179 8.51 16.60 -12.80
CA VAL A 179 8.30 18.02 -13.14
C VAL A 179 8.90 18.94 -12.07
N LEU A 180 8.73 18.62 -10.79
CA LEU A 180 9.33 19.36 -9.69
C LEU A 180 10.86 19.33 -9.77
N LEU A 181 11.44 18.14 -9.94
CA LEU A 181 12.89 17.99 -10.05
C LEU A 181 13.45 18.79 -11.23
N GLN A 182 12.84 18.66 -12.41
CA GLN A 182 13.24 19.42 -13.59
C GLN A 182 13.21 20.93 -13.33
N LYS A 183 12.12 21.43 -12.74
CA LYS A 183 11.97 22.87 -12.49
C LYS A 183 12.97 23.38 -11.46
N VAL A 184 13.23 22.60 -10.41
CA VAL A 184 14.25 22.91 -9.40
C VAL A 184 15.63 22.99 -10.04
N ASP A 185 15.98 22.02 -10.90
CA ASP A 185 17.26 22.02 -11.62
C ASP A 185 17.40 23.22 -12.57
N GLU A 186 16.33 23.60 -13.27
CA GLU A 186 16.26 24.79 -14.12
C GLU A 186 16.54 26.08 -13.32
N LEU A 187 15.85 26.25 -12.18
CA LEU A 187 16.01 27.43 -11.31
C LEU A 187 17.42 27.51 -10.72
N GLN A 188 17.98 26.38 -10.27
CA GLN A 188 19.32 26.35 -9.71
C GLN A 188 20.39 26.70 -10.74
N LYS A 189 20.27 26.20 -11.98
CA LYS A 189 21.16 26.59 -13.10
C LYS A 189 21.08 28.09 -13.40
N ALA A 190 19.91 28.70 -13.18
CA ALA A 190 19.71 30.14 -13.28
C ALA A 190 20.17 30.94 -12.04
N GLY A 191 20.72 30.27 -11.01
CA GLY A 191 21.15 30.92 -9.77
C GLY A 191 19.99 31.35 -8.86
N VAL A 192 18.83 30.72 -8.99
CA VAL A 192 17.64 30.93 -8.17
C VAL A 192 17.45 29.75 -7.21
N GLY A 193 17.37 30.04 -5.91
CA GLY A 193 17.13 29.03 -4.89
C GLY A 193 15.63 28.82 -4.66
N VAL A 194 15.20 27.59 -4.39
CA VAL A 194 13.81 27.33 -3.96
C VAL A 194 13.80 27.24 -2.44
N ASP A 195 13.22 28.25 -1.78
CA ASP A 195 13.15 28.31 -0.31
C ASP A 195 11.75 28.00 0.25
N THR A 196 10.74 27.96 -0.61
CA THR A 196 9.35 27.78 -0.22
C THR A 196 8.65 26.80 -1.15
N LEU A 197 8.05 25.77 -0.57
CA LEU A 197 7.21 24.80 -1.27
C LEU A 197 5.78 24.86 -0.73
N ILE A 198 4.80 25.08 -1.61
CA ILE A 198 3.38 25.01 -1.29
C ILE A 198 2.80 23.75 -1.94
N ILE A 199 1.95 23.03 -1.23
CA ILE A 199 1.22 21.87 -1.73
C ILE A 199 -0.28 22.10 -1.51
N SER A 200 -1.03 22.32 -2.59
CA SER A 200 -2.49 22.37 -2.57
C SER A 200 -3.07 21.02 -2.99
N ALA A 201 -3.59 20.27 -2.01
CA ALA A 201 -4.01 18.89 -2.20
C ALA A 201 -4.94 18.40 -1.10
N HIS A 202 -5.75 17.38 -1.38
CA HIS A 202 -6.27 16.55 -0.31
C HIS A 202 -5.13 15.73 0.30
N ASP A 203 -5.05 15.66 1.62
CA ASP A 203 -4.09 14.82 2.32
C ASP A 203 -4.75 13.66 3.06
N GLY A 204 -3.99 12.55 3.15
CA GLY A 204 -4.31 11.37 3.93
C GLY A 204 -3.04 10.78 4.53
N GLY A 205 -2.36 11.57 5.34
CA GLY A 205 -1.19 11.18 6.12
C GLY A 205 0.13 11.25 5.37
N GLY A 206 0.46 12.44 4.86
CA GLY A 206 1.70 12.68 4.09
C GLY A 206 1.61 12.22 2.64
N TYR A 207 0.41 11.92 2.15
CA TYR A 207 0.12 11.60 0.75
C TYR A 207 -0.87 12.62 0.21
N PHE A 208 -0.37 13.46 -0.69
CA PHE A 208 -1.08 14.57 -1.28
C PHE A 208 -1.67 14.15 -2.61
N SER A 209 -2.96 14.34 -2.82
CA SER A 209 -3.61 14.02 -4.10
C SER A 209 -4.69 15.02 -4.48
N GLY A 210 -4.85 15.22 -5.78
CA GLY A 210 -5.93 16.00 -6.36
C GLY A 210 -6.11 15.68 -7.83
N THR A 211 -6.92 16.47 -8.51
CA THR A 211 -7.26 16.30 -9.93
C THR A 211 -6.03 16.28 -10.83
N LEU A 212 -5.03 17.11 -10.54
CA LEU A 212 -3.86 17.34 -11.40
C LEU A 212 -2.68 16.42 -11.08
N GLY A 213 -2.78 15.57 -10.05
CA GLY A 213 -1.72 14.62 -9.72
C GLY A 213 -1.72 14.21 -8.25
N SER A 214 -0.65 13.51 -7.88
CA SER A 214 -0.43 13.08 -6.50
C SER A 214 1.05 13.01 -6.19
N THR A 215 1.42 13.27 -4.93
CA THR A 215 2.78 13.07 -4.41
C THR A 215 2.74 12.63 -2.95
N SER A 216 3.90 12.46 -2.33
CA SER A 216 4.03 12.26 -0.89
C SER A 216 5.29 12.94 -0.36
N VAL A 217 5.34 13.17 0.95
CA VAL A 217 6.55 13.72 1.60
C VAL A 217 7.75 12.82 1.27
N THR A 218 7.61 11.50 1.39
CA THR A 218 8.67 10.54 1.06
C THR A 218 9.15 10.65 -0.38
N LYS A 219 8.24 10.84 -1.34
CA LYS A 219 8.62 10.98 -2.75
C LYS A 219 9.37 12.29 -3.01
N ILE A 220 8.93 13.39 -2.41
CA ILE A 220 9.63 14.68 -2.50
C ILE A 220 11.00 14.58 -1.80
N ALA A 221 11.07 13.94 -0.64
CA ALA A 221 12.32 13.68 0.07
C ALA A 221 13.29 12.81 -0.75
N GLN A 222 12.79 11.83 -1.52
CA GLN A 222 13.64 11.04 -2.43
C GLN A 222 14.29 11.90 -3.52
N LEU A 223 13.65 12.99 -3.97
CA LEU A 223 14.26 13.95 -4.90
C LEU A 223 15.49 14.64 -4.30
N THR A 224 15.55 14.78 -2.98
CA THR A 224 16.71 15.39 -2.31
C THR A 224 17.97 14.55 -2.36
N LYS A 225 17.83 13.23 -2.60
CA LYS A 225 18.98 12.33 -2.78
C LYS A 225 19.75 12.63 -4.06
N VAL A 226 19.05 13.14 -5.08
CA VAL A 226 19.64 13.53 -6.37
C VAL A 226 19.94 15.02 -6.43
N ASN A 227 19.22 15.86 -5.68
CA ASN A 227 19.43 17.30 -5.62
C ASN A 227 19.60 17.78 -4.16
N THR A 228 20.84 17.75 -3.67
CA THR A 228 21.19 18.20 -2.30
C THR A 228 21.04 19.71 -2.13
N SER A 229 21.17 20.48 -3.21
CA SER A 229 20.99 21.93 -3.18
C SER A 229 19.55 22.30 -2.81
N PHE A 230 18.56 21.58 -3.36
CA PHE A 230 17.14 21.75 -3.00
C PHE A 230 16.87 21.42 -1.53
N LYS A 231 17.44 20.30 -1.04
CA LYS A 231 17.38 19.92 0.37
C LYS A 231 17.85 21.03 1.30
N ASN A 232 18.94 21.70 0.90
CA ASN A 232 19.63 22.69 1.69
C ASN A 232 19.08 24.11 1.48
N SER A 233 18.31 24.36 0.42
CA SER A 233 17.69 25.66 0.13
C SER A 233 16.28 25.78 0.71
N LEU A 234 15.53 24.68 0.86
CA LEU A 234 14.17 24.72 1.37
C LEU A 234 14.15 25.20 2.83
N ARG A 235 13.38 26.26 3.11
CA ARG A 235 13.21 26.88 4.43
C ARG A 235 11.77 26.75 4.93
N SER A 236 10.79 26.65 4.04
CA SER A 236 9.40 26.63 4.43
C SER A 236 8.56 25.71 3.56
N VAL A 237 7.57 25.07 4.20
CA VAL A 237 6.60 24.23 3.53
C VAL A 237 5.19 24.59 3.99
N PHE A 238 4.32 24.83 3.03
CA PHE A 238 2.92 25.15 3.27
C PHE A 238 2.01 24.12 2.61
N MET A 239 1.02 23.60 3.33
CA MET A 239 0.21 22.48 2.85
C MET A 239 -1.29 22.73 3.07
N MET A 240 -2.02 22.89 1.97
CA MET A 240 -3.46 23.19 1.96
C MET A 240 -4.28 21.90 1.86
N GLY A 241 -4.28 21.12 2.94
CA GLY A 241 -5.01 19.86 3.06
C GLY A 241 -5.32 19.53 4.52
N CYS A 242 -6.20 18.56 4.75
CA CYS A 242 -6.53 18.11 6.10
C CYS A 242 -5.35 17.40 6.75
N TYR A 243 -5.08 17.64 8.04
CA TYR A 243 -4.04 16.97 8.83
C TYR A 243 -2.61 17.08 8.26
N THR A 244 -2.34 18.12 7.48
CA THR A 244 -1.02 18.37 6.87
C THR A 244 -0.01 19.03 7.78
N ALA A 245 -0.47 19.70 8.85
CA ALA A 245 0.39 20.38 9.82
C ALA A 245 0.21 19.82 11.24
N THR A 246 -0.04 18.52 11.35
CA THR A 246 0.10 17.83 12.64
C THR A 246 1.57 17.84 13.09
N THR A 247 1.80 17.60 14.38
CA THR A 247 3.16 17.50 14.95
C THR A 247 4.02 16.49 14.21
N GLU A 248 3.46 15.32 13.87
CA GLU A 248 4.15 14.29 13.10
C GLU A 248 4.56 14.78 11.72
N GLN A 249 3.63 15.38 10.95
CA GLN A 249 3.96 15.89 9.62
C GLN A 249 5.04 16.97 9.67
N ALA A 250 4.96 17.88 10.65
CA ALA A 250 5.99 18.90 10.84
C ALA A 250 7.37 18.29 11.14
N ARG A 251 7.43 17.24 11.96
CA ARG A 251 8.67 16.50 12.26
C ARG A 251 9.21 15.73 11.06
N LEU A 252 8.34 15.11 10.27
CA LEU A 252 8.69 14.37 9.06
C LEU A 252 9.37 15.31 8.05
N TRP A 253 8.76 16.47 7.78
CA TRP A 253 9.36 17.51 6.95
C TRP A 253 10.68 18.03 7.52
N LYS A 254 10.77 18.31 8.82
CA LYS A 254 12.01 18.79 9.44
C LYS A 254 13.14 17.75 9.37
N THR A 255 12.82 16.48 9.46
CA THR A 255 13.78 15.36 9.36
C THR A 255 14.33 15.24 7.95
N ASP A 256 13.45 15.26 6.95
CA ASP A 256 13.83 15.13 5.54
C ASP A 256 14.51 16.40 4.99
N PHE A 257 14.18 17.57 5.55
CA PHE A 257 14.71 18.88 5.17
C PHE A 257 15.21 19.64 6.42
N PRO A 258 16.45 19.38 6.87
CA PRO A 258 16.97 19.89 8.15
C PRO A 258 16.99 21.42 8.28
N LYS A 259 17.00 22.14 7.15
CA LYS A 259 17.00 23.61 7.11
C LYS A 259 15.59 24.22 7.07
N ILE A 260 14.52 23.42 7.13
CA ILE A 260 13.16 23.95 7.31
C ILE A 260 13.07 24.71 8.64
N GLU A 261 12.52 25.91 8.57
CA GLU A 261 12.25 26.82 9.67
C GLU A 261 10.76 26.96 9.93
N LEU A 262 9.90 26.71 8.93
CA LEU A 262 8.46 26.83 9.06
C LEU A 262 7.72 25.71 8.31
N VAL A 263 6.81 25.03 9.00
CA VAL A 263 5.82 24.14 8.39
C VAL A 263 4.43 24.65 8.76
N ALA A 264 3.57 24.89 7.79
CA ALA A 264 2.23 25.40 8.04
C ALA A 264 1.15 24.72 7.19
N GLY A 265 -0.07 24.66 7.72
CA GLY A 265 -1.20 23.99 7.10
C GLY A 265 -2.36 23.86 8.08
N TYR A 266 -2.98 22.69 8.11
CA TYR A 266 -4.08 22.39 9.03
C TYR A 266 -3.80 21.10 9.78
N ASP A 267 -4.08 21.04 11.08
CA ASP A 267 -3.86 19.83 11.88
C ASP A 267 -5.12 19.01 12.10
N GLN A 268 -6.26 19.49 11.60
CA GLN A 268 -7.49 18.73 11.44
C GLN A 268 -8.08 18.98 10.04
N SER A 269 -9.37 19.26 9.93
CA SER A 269 -10.02 19.58 8.67
C SER A 269 -9.56 20.93 8.11
N ALA A 270 -9.09 20.92 6.86
CA ALA A 270 -8.87 22.14 6.10
C ALA A 270 -10.21 22.73 5.62
N PRO A 271 -10.30 24.06 5.45
CA PRO A 271 -11.37 24.69 4.68
C PRO A 271 -11.46 24.08 3.28
N LEU A 272 -12.67 24.12 2.70
CA LEU A 272 -12.82 23.84 1.28
C LEU A 272 -11.93 24.82 0.49
N ARG A 273 -11.42 24.35 -0.65
CA ARG A 273 -10.50 25.13 -1.49
C ARG A 273 -11.10 26.44 -2.02
N ASP A 274 -12.41 26.60 -1.97
CA ASP A 274 -13.16 27.80 -2.36
C ASP A 274 -13.48 28.75 -1.19
N ALA A 275 -13.02 28.42 0.02
CA ALA A 275 -13.30 29.18 1.22
C ALA A 275 -12.28 30.31 1.41
N PRO A 276 -12.70 31.59 1.43
CA PRO A 276 -11.78 32.74 1.56
C PRO A 276 -10.88 32.68 2.78
N LYS A 277 -11.38 32.10 3.89
CA LYS A 277 -10.60 31.93 5.13
C LYS A 277 -9.32 31.10 4.94
N GLY A 278 -9.33 30.14 4.01
CA GLY A 278 -8.14 29.36 3.70
C GLY A 278 -7.12 30.19 2.91
N TRP A 279 -7.60 31.06 2.02
CA TRP A 279 -6.79 31.95 1.19
C TRP A 279 -6.11 33.04 2.01
N SER A 280 -6.87 33.70 2.90
CA SER A 280 -6.33 34.72 3.81
C SER A 280 -5.29 34.12 4.76
N TYR A 281 -5.57 32.93 5.31
CA TYR A 281 -4.63 32.22 6.16
C TYR A 281 -3.31 31.95 5.44
N ILE A 282 -3.32 31.31 4.27
CA ILE A 282 -2.08 30.97 3.58
C ILE A 282 -1.30 32.20 3.13
N HIS A 283 -2.00 33.24 2.65
CA HIS A 283 -1.39 34.51 2.30
C HIS A 283 -0.61 35.10 3.49
N ASP A 284 -1.29 35.26 4.63
CA ASP A 284 -0.72 35.93 5.78
C ASP A 284 0.43 35.15 6.40
N VAL A 285 0.35 33.80 6.46
CA VAL A 285 1.47 33.00 6.98
C VAL A 285 2.69 33.11 6.06
N ILE A 286 2.50 33.13 4.73
CA ILE A 286 3.62 33.31 3.79
C ILE A 286 4.25 34.69 3.95
N VAL A 287 3.45 35.75 4.02
CA VAL A 287 3.93 37.13 4.19
C VAL A 287 4.63 37.32 5.54
N LEU A 288 4.08 36.73 6.61
CA LEU A 288 4.61 36.83 7.97
C LEU A 288 5.71 35.80 8.27
N GLN A 289 6.11 34.95 7.30
CA GLN A 289 7.09 33.89 7.52
C GLN A 289 8.33 34.38 8.26
N LYS A 290 8.94 35.47 7.80
CA LYS A 290 10.14 36.02 8.46
C LYS A 290 9.85 36.45 9.89
N SER A 291 8.74 37.14 10.13
CA SER A 291 8.33 37.51 11.48
C SER A 291 8.08 36.30 12.38
N LEU A 292 7.55 35.19 11.84
CA LEU A 292 7.35 33.95 12.58
C LEU A 292 8.68 33.25 12.90
N THR A 293 9.65 33.27 11.99
CA THR A 293 10.94 32.58 12.18
C THR A 293 11.95 33.38 13.00
N ASP A 294 11.81 34.71 13.07
CA ASP A 294 12.72 35.61 13.80
C ASP A 294 12.36 35.77 15.28
N VAL A 295 11.25 35.19 15.75
CA VAL A 295 10.81 35.33 17.14
C VAL A 295 11.71 34.63 18.14
N LYS A 296 11.81 35.19 19.35
CA LYS A 296 12.70 34.70 20.41
C LYS A 296 11.98 33.89 21.48
N ASP A 297 10.70 34.16 21.67
CA ASP A 297 9.90 33.57 22.74
C ASP A 297 8.42 33.37 22.34
N LYS A 298 7.69 32.72 23.25
CA LYS A 298 6.29 32.37 23.11
C LYS A 298 5.37 33.58 23.01
N ASP A 299 5.68 34.68 23.68
CA ASP A 299 4.82 35.87 23.71
C ASP A 299 4.94 36.64 22.40
N GLU A 300 6.17 36.81 21.90
CA GLU A 300 6.43 37.38 20.58
C GLU A 300 5.79 36.53 19.48
N MET A 301 5.92 35.20 19.56
CA MET A 301 5.27 34.29 18.60
C MET A 301 3.74 34.42 18.62
N ASN A 302 3.11 34.51 19.81
CA ASN A 302 1.66 34.74 19.89
C ASN A 302 1.27 36.11 19.31
N ALA A 303 2.07 37.15 19.53
CA ALA A 303 1.82 38.47 18.95
C ALA A 303 1.87 38.44 17.42
N VAL A 304 2.85 37.74 16.82
CA VAL A 304 2.92 37.54 15.36
C VAL A 304 1.75 36.68 14.87
N ALA A 305 1.45 35.59 15.56
CA ALA A 305 0.36 34.68 15.18
C ALA A 305 -1.00 35.36 15.15
N ASN A 306 -1.27 36.29 16.08
CA ASN A 306 -2.52 37.06 16.14
C ASN A 306 -2.71 38.03 14.97
N ARG A 307 -1.66 38.30 14.18
CA ARG A 307 -1.75 39.10 12.95
C ARG A 307 -2.22 38.28 11.74
N ILE A 308 -2.24 36.94 11.84
CA ILE A 308 -2.70 36.07 10.76
C ILE A 308 -4.23 36.09 10.72
N THR A 309 -4.79 36.54 9.60
CA THR A 309 -6.23 36.59 9.39
C THR A 309 -6.82 35.18 9.43
N ASP A 310 -7.96 35.05 10.10
CA ASP A 310 -8.74 33.81 10.19
C ASP A 310 -8.01 32.61 10.85
N ILE A 311 -6.88 32.84 11.53
CA ILE A 311 -6.13 31.79 12.24
C ILE A 311 -6.96 31.01 13.29
N ASN A 312 -8.03 31.62 13.80
CA ASN A 312 -8.94 31.03 14.77
C ASN A 312 -10.28 30.57 14.15
N LYS A 313 -10.46 30.68 12.83
CA LYS A 313 -11.70 30.29 12.11
C LYS A 313 -11.57 28.94 11.36
N SER A 314 -10.44 28.28 11.53
CA SER A 314 -10.11 26.96 10.98
C SER A 314 -9.16 26.24 11.94
N SER A 315 -8.95 24.95 11.70
CA SER A 315 -7.93 24.14 12.37
C SER A 315 -6.53 24.47 11.84
N SER A 316 -6.22 25.77 11.74
CA SER A 316 -4.96 26.29 11.23
C SER A 316 -3.84 25.99 12.21
N ALA A 317 -2.77 25.40 11.69
CA ALA A 317 -1.64 24.95 12.47
C ALA A 317 -0.32 25.27 11.79
N PHE A 318 0.70 25.50 12.61
CA PHE A 318 2.07 25.68 12.13
C PHE A 318 3.08 25.24 13.19
N ALA A 319 4.27 24.87 12.73
CA ALA A 319 5.44 24.59 13.53
C ALA A 319 6.60 25.50 13.08
N VAL A 320 7.30 26.11 14.03
CA VAL A 320 8.47 26.94 13.78
C VAL A 320 9.70 26.28 14.39
N PHE A 321 10.76 26.20 13.59
CA PHE A 321 12.04 25.59 13.92
C PHE A 321 13.17 26.61 13.72
N PRO A 322 13.34 27.58 14.64
CA PRO A 322 14.29 28.67 14.46
C PRO A 322 15.70 28.15 14.11
N ALA A 323 16.31 28.74 13.08
CA ALA A 323 17.69 28.46 12.75
C ALA A 323 18.58 29.00 13.87
N CYS A 324 19.18 28.11 14.65
CA CYS A 324 20.21 28.52 15.59
C CYS A 324 21.41 27.57 15.56
N GLU A 325 22.53 28.10 15.08
CA GLU A 325 23.80 27.38 14.98
C GLU A 325 24.54 27.34 16.33
N ASN A 326 24.32 28.34 17.21
CA ASN A 326 25.05 28.50 18.48
C ASN A 326 24.15 28.55 19.73
N CYS A 327 22.88 28.16 19.64
CA CYS A 327 21.98 28.15 20.82
C CYS A 327 22.16 26.84 21.60
N THR A 328 22.34 26.96 22.91
CA THR A 328 22.33 25.83 23.85
C THR A 328 20.94 25.20 23.97
N VAL A 329 19.87 25.94 23.69
CA VAL A 329 18.48 25.45 23.67
C VAL A 329 17.79 25.94 22.41
N LYS A 330 17.36 25.02 21.54
CA LYS A 330 16.50 25.33 20.39
C LYS A 330 15.05 25.32 20.86
N LYS A 331 14.47 26.51 21.02
CA LYS A 331 13.04 26.63 21.27
C LYS A 331 12.30 26.49 19.95
N GLU A 332 11.69 25.34 19.76
CA GLU A 332 10.77 25.10 18.66
C GLU A 332 9.36 25.42 19.15
N PHE A 333 8.51 25.94 18.27
CA PHE A 333 7.15 26.33 18.62
C PHE A 333 6.14 25.57 17.78
N TYR A 334 4.99 25.28 18.37
CA TYR A 334 3.87 24.67 17.69
C TYR A 334 2.56 25.37 18.04
N ARG A 335 1.70 25.49 17.03
CA ARG A 335 0.30 25.87 17.18
C ARG A 335 -0.56 24.81 16.52
N GLY A 336 -1.52 24.27 17.27
CA GLY A 336 -2.58 23.40 16.75
C GLY A 336 -3.53 22.97 17.86
N LYS A 337 -4.34 21.96 17.59
CA LYS A 337 -5.29 21.30 18.48
C LYS A 337 -4.66 20.87 19.80
N ILE A 338 -3.46 20.27 19.76
CA ILE A 338 -2.78 19.81 20.98
C ILE A 338 -2.39 20.96 21.93
N THR A 339 -2.20 22.18 21.39
CA THR A 339 -1.94 23.39 22.17
C THR A 339 -3.20 24.26 22.31
N ASN A 340 -4.38 23.68 22.09
CA ASN A 340 -5.68 24.39 22.11
C ASN A 340 -5.70 25.64 21.23
N TYR A 341 -5.06 25.57 20.07
CA TYR A 341 -4.91 26.70 19.14
C TYR A 341 -4.33 27.93 19.84
N LYS A 342 -3.28 27.72 20.64
CA LYS A 342 -2.33 28.73 21.10
C LYS A 342 -0.94 28.33 20.68
N VAL A 343 -0.02 29.27 20.60
CA VAL A 343 1.39 28.92 20.40
C VAL A 343 1.91 28.38 21.72
N ASP A 344 2.60 27.24 21.68
CA ASP A 344 3.42 26.75 22.79
C ASP A 344 4.78 26.20 22.31
N GLU A 345 5.67 25.90 23.24
CA GLU A 345 6.90 25.16 22.93
C GLU A 345 6.54 23.76 22.40
N PHE A 346 7.23 23.32 21.35
CA PHE A 346 7.03 22.00 20.76
C PHE A 346 7.73 20.94 21.61
N ASP A 347 7.07 20.55 22.71
CA ASP A 347 7.55 19.55 23.66
C ASP A 347 6.77 18.23 23.53
N LEU A 348 7.46 17.09 23.35
CA LEU A 348 6.82 15.77 23.26
C LEU A 348 6.23 15.27 24.59
N LYS A 349 6.40 15.98 25.71
CA LYS A 349 5.72 15.66 26.98
C LYS A 349 4.19 15.57 26.87
N PHE A 350 3.57 16.20 25.87
CA PHE A 350 2.13 16.01 25.64
C PHE A 350 1.78 14.54 25.36
N CYS A 351 2.70 13.72 24.84
CA CYS A 351 2.46 12.30 24.62
C CYS A 351 2.25 11.53 25.94
N GLU A 352 3.03 11.83 26.97
CA GLU A 352 2.86 11.23 28.30
C GLU A 352 1.54 11.68 28.94
N GLN A 353 1.21 12.97 28.80
CA GLN A 353 -0.03 13.54 29.31
C GLN A 353 -1.27 12.97 28.61
N ALA A 354 -1.16 12.60 27.33
CA ALA A 354 -2.23 12.03 26.53
C ALA A 354 -2.44 10.53 26.76
N ARG A 355 -1.57 9.82 27.51
CA ARG A 355 -1.66 8.36 27.70
C ARG A 355 -3.03 7.87 28.23
N PRO A 356 -3.66 8.52 29.23
CA PRO A 356 -5.00 8.12 29.67
C PRO A 356 -6.05 8.27 28.56
N GLU A 357 -5.90 9.27 27.69
CA GLU A 357 -6.80 9.48 26.56
C GLU A 357 -6.57 8.44 25.46
N PHE A 358 -5.31 8.03 25.22
CA PHE A 358 -4.98 6.91 24.35
C PHE A 358 -5.63 5.61 24.79
N GLU A 359 -5.56 5.26 26.08
CA GLU A 359 -6.19 4.05 26.62
C GLU A 359 -7.71 4.07 26.42
N LYS A 360 -8.36 5.18 26.79
CA LYS A 360 -9.79 5.39 26.59
C LYS A 360 -10.20 5.27 25.11
N ASN A 361 -9.44 5.92 24.23
CA ASN A 361 -9.71 5.93 22.79
C ASN A 361 -9.43 4.57 22.16
N PHE A 362 -8.47 3.81 22.68
CA PHE A 362 -8.20 2.46 22.20
C PHE A 362 -9.35 1.51 22.51
N GLU A 363 -9.95 1.60 23.70
CA GLU A 363 -11.17 0.84 24.00
C GLU A 363 -12.32 1.17 23.05
N LEU A 364 -12.55 2.47 22.80
CA LEU A 364 -13.58 2.91 21.86
C LEU A 364 -13.31 2.41 20.44
N TYR A 365 -12.05 2.43 20.00
CA TYR A 365 -11.64 1.84 18.72
C TYR A 365 -12.01 0.36 18.67
N ARG A 366 -11.64 -0.44 19.69
CA ARG A 366 -11.93 -1.87 19.75
C ARG A 366 -13.42 -2.15 19.70
N GLU A 367 -14.24 -1.36 20.39
CA GLU A 367 -15.70 -1.51 20.33
C GLU A 367 -16.23 -1.40 18.89
N TYR A 368 -15.74 -0.44 18.10
CA TYR A 368 -16.14 -0.30 16.70
C TYR A 368 -15.52 -1.39 15.80
N ALA A 369 -14.23 -1.68 15.98
CA ALA A 369 -13.51 -2.67 15.18
C ALA A 369 -14.12 -4.07 15.33
N ASP A 370 -14.40 -4.47 16.57
CA ASP A 370 -15.04 -5.75 16.93
C ASP A 370 -16.53 -5.81 16.56
N GLY A 371 -17.12 -4.70 16.09
CA GLY A 371 -18.56 -4.62 15.79
C GLY A 371 -19.48 -4.58 17.01
N LYS A 372 -18.93 -4.49 18.24
CA LYS A 372 -19.73 -4.29 19.47
C LYS A 372 -20.52 -2.98 19.41
N LYS A 373 -19.95 -1.96 18.75
CA LYS A 373 -20.58 -0.68 18.50
C LYS A 373 -20.80 -0.49 17.00
N THR A 374 -22.03 -0.13 16.62
CA THR A 374 -22.37 0.10 15.22
C THR A 374 -21.68 1.36 14.70
N ILE A 375 -21.01 1.25 13.55
CA ILE A 375 -20.40 2.39 12.87
C ILE A 375 -21.51 3.32 12.37
N PRO A 376 -21.55 4.60 12.79
CA PRO A 376 -22.58 5.54 12.40
C PRO A 376 -22.60 5.76 10.88
N ASN A 377 -23.78 6.05 10.33
CA ASN A 377 -23.91 6.36 8.90
C ASN A 377 -23.24 7.69 8.55
N ASP A 378 -23.38 8.70 9.40
CA ASP A 378 -22.61 9.94 9.33
C ASP A 378 -21.36 9.79 10.19
N THR A 379 -20.24 9.43 9.55
CA THR A 379 -18.95 9.38 10.22
C THR A 379 -18.25 10.74 10.29
N SER A 380 -18.78 11.77 9.63
CA SER A 380 -18.16 13.11 9.59
C SER A 380 -18.39 13.92 10.86
N HIS A 381 -19.53 13.72 11.54
CA HIS A 381 -19.88 14.39 12.80
C HIS A 381 -20.04 13.39 13.97
N SER A 382 -19.17 12.39 14.05
CA SER A 382 -19.28 11.30 15.02
C SER A 382 -18.06 11.15 15.92
N LEU A 383 -18.21 10.39 17.00
CA LEU A 383 -17.09 9.96 17.85
C LEU A 383 -15.96 9.27 17.07
N LEU A 384 -16.24 8.64 15.92
CA LEU A 384 -15.19 8.09 15.06
C LEU A 384 -14.34 9.17 14.40
N ARG A 385 -14.92 10.34 14.08
CA ARG A 385 -14.15 11.48 13.56
C ARG A 385 -13.23 12.04 14.64
N ASP A 386 -13.74 12.16 15.85
CA ASP A 386 -12.97 12.63 17.00
C ASP A 386 -11.82 11.66 17.29
N LEU A 387 -12.12 10.36 17.30
CA LEU A 387 -11.13 9.29 17.45
C LEU A 387 -10.04 9.34 16.38
N TYR A 388 -10.43 9.45 15.10
CA TYR A 388 -9.47 9.59 14.00
C TYR A 388 -8.61 10.84 14.16
N SER A 389 -9.25 11.97 14.50
CA SER A 389 -8.54 13.24 14.68
C SER A 389 -7.55 13.17 15.82
N PHE A 390 -7.92 12.56 16.95
CA PHE A 390 -7.04 12.32 18.08
C PHE A 390 -5.79 11.53 17.67
N TYR A 391 -5.96 10.36 17.03
CA TYR A 391 -4.82 9.55 16.61
C TYR A 391 -3.95 10.24 15.56
N ARG A 392 -4.56 11.07 14.70
CA ARG A 392 -3.82 11.80 13.67
C ARG A 392 -3.02 12.98 14.24
N THR A 393 -3.54 13.69 15.24
CA THR A 393 -2.80 14.79 15.90
C THR A 393 -1.71 14.30 16.84
N HIS A 394 -1.81 13.07 17.34
CA HIS A 394 -0.84 12.45 18.26
C HIS A 394 0.05 11.39 17.61
N GLU A 395 0.10 11.32 16.27
CA GLU A 395 0.84 10.25 15.59
C GLU A 395 2.33 10.21 15.95
N VAL A 396 2.94 11.36 16.26
CA VAL A 396 4.35 11.46 16.69
C VAL A 396 4.63 10.66 17.96
N CYS A 397 3.62 10.39 18.78
CA CYS A 397 3.77 9.62 20.02
C CYS A 397 4.05 8.13 19.77
N TYR A 398 3.71 7.57 18.59
CA TYR A 398 4.00 6.18 18.25
C TYR A 398 5.49 5.86 18.15
N GLY A 399 6.31 6.87 17.81
CA GLY A 399 7.76 6.73 17.82
C GLY A 399 8.35 6.54 19.22
N LEU A 400 7.60 6.91 20.27
CA LEU A 400 8.00 6.77 21.68
C LEU A 400 7.43 5.49 22.29
N ASP A 401 6.19 5.13 21.95
CA ASP A 401 5.52 3.95 22.46
C ASP A 401 4.50 3.41 21.44
N ALA A 402 4.86 2.30 20.79
CA ALA A 402 3.98 1.64 19.81
C ALA A 402 2.73 1.00 20.46
N ALA A 403 2.68 0.86 21.79
CA ALA A 403 1.56 0.26 22.51
C ALA A 403 0.41 1.25 22.78
N LEU A 404 0.52 2.52 22.36
CA LEU A 404 -0.50 3.56 22.60
C LEU A 404 -1.83 3.34 21.84
N GLY A 405 -1.92 2.35 20.95
CA GLY A 405 -3.15 1.97 20.26
C GLY A 405 -2.97 1.81 18.74
N PRO A 406 -4.06 1.79 17.95
CA PRO A 406 -4.00 1.59 16.51
C PRO A 406 -3.42 2.82 15.80
N PRO A 407 -2.58 2.66 14.77
CA PRO A 407 -2.17 3.79 13.95
C PRO A 407 -3.39 4.51 13.35
N ALA A 408 -3.27 5.82 13.12
CA ALA A 408 -4.38 6.63 12.59
C ALA A 408 -4.98 6.07 11.27
N ASN A 409 -4.17 5.38 10.46
CA ASN A 409 -4.62 4.73 9.22
C ASN A 409 -5.58 3.55 9.46
N GLU A 410 -5.49 2.86 10.60
CA GLU A 410 -6.46 1.81 10.94
C GLU A 410 -7.81 2.42 11.31
N VAL A 411 -7.80 3.49 12.13
CA VAL A 411 -9.01 4.22 12.51
C VAL A 411 -9.66 4.87 11.28
N PHE A 412 -8.85 5.31 10.31
CA PHE A 412 -9.32 5.80 9.02
C PHE A 412 -10.19 4.76 8.28
N PHE A 413 -9.87 3.47 8.33
CA PHE A 413 -10.71 2.45 7.69
C PHE A 413 -12.09 2.33 8.34
N LEU A 414 -12.20 2.51 9.67
CA LEU A 414 -13.49 2.58 10.35
C LEU A 414 -14.32 3.77 9.85
N LEU A 415 -13.67 4.93 9.73
CA LEU A 415 -14.29 6.18 9.31
C LEU A 415 -14.91 6.10 7.90
N PHE A 416 -14.28 5.31 7.02
CA PHE A 416 -14.75 5.09 5.65
C PHE A 416 -15.38 3.71 5.46
N HIS A 417 -15.72 2.99 6.52
CA HIS A 417 -16.16 1.60 6.48
C HIS A 417 -17.23 1.34 5.41
N HIS A 418 -18.32 2.10 5.44
CA HIS A 418 -19.44 1.94 4.50
C HIS A 418 -19.01 2.13 3.04
N ASN A 419 -18.13 3.09 2.79
CA ASN A 419 -17.58 3.35 1.45
C ASN A 419 -16.56 2.28 1.04
N VAL A 420 -15.66 1.87 1.94
CA VAL A 420 -14.68 0.81 1.71
C VAL A 420 -15.42 -0.47 1.34
N ARG A 421 -16.43 -0.84 2.11
CA ARG A 421 -17.29 -2.01 1.89
C ARG A 421 -18.02 -1.97 0.55
N ALA A 422 -18.72 -0.87 0.26
CA ALA A 422 -19.45 -0.72 -1.01
C ALA A 422 -18.51 -0.84 -2.22
N ASN A 423 -17.30 -0.30 -2.11
CA ASN A 423 -16.29 -0.36 -3.15
C ASN A 423 -15.58 -1.72 -3.23
N PHE A 424 -15.34 -2.37 -2.10
CA PHE A 424 -14.73 -3.69 -2.04
C PHE A 424 -15.56 -4.68 -2.85
N PHE A 425 -16.88 -4.72 -2.63
CA PHE A 425 -17.75 -5.57 -3.43
C PHE A 425 -17.69 -5.20 -4.91
N LYS A 426 -17.84 -3.92 -5.25
CA LYS A 426 -17.82 -3.47 -6.64
C LYS A 426 -16.54 -3.87 -7.37
N PHE A 427 -15.40 -3.82 -6.68
CA PHE A 427 -14.10 -4.14 -7.24
C PHE A 427 -13.86 -5.65 -7.33
N TYR A 428 -14.10 -6.39 -6.25
CA TYR A 428 -13.77 -7.81 -6.14
C TYR A 428 -14.92 -8.76 -6.52
N LYS A 429 -16.11 -8.28 -6.88
CA LYS A 429 -17.27 -9.13 -7.18
C LYS A 429 -16.94 -10.27 -8.16
N LYS A 430 -16.21 -9.97 -9.24
CA LYS A 430 -15.85 -10.97 -10.25
C LYS A 430 -14.82 -11.96 -9.71
N ASP A 431 -13.83 -11.47 -8.98
CA ASP A 431 -12.76 -12.30 -8.42
C ASP A 431 -13.28 -13.20 -7.30
N LEU A 432 -14.16 -12.69 -6.42
CA LEU A 432 -14.84 -13.47 -5.39
C LEU A 432 -15.74 -14.53 -6.00
N ALA A 433 -16.50 -14.21 -7.05
CA ALA A 433 -17.32 -15.19 -7.76
C ALA A 433 -16.46 -16.29 -8.41
N LYS A 434 -15.34 -15.90 -9.04
CA LYS A 434 -14.39 -16.86 -9.62
C LYS A 434 -13.76 -17.74 -8.54
N LEU A 435 -13.30 -17.15 -7.44
CA LEU A 435 -12.73 -17.92 -6.33
C LEU A 435 -13.76 -18.89 -5.76
N LEU A 436 -15.00 -18.46 -5.54
CA LEU A 436 -16.05 -19.33 -5.04
C LEU A 436 -16.30 -20.53 -5.97
N VAL A 437 -16.27 -20.31 -7.29
CA VAL A 437 -16.39 -21.39 -8.28
C VAL A 437 -15.19 -22.35 -8.20
N GLU A 438 -13.96 -21.83 -8.19
CA GLU A 438 -12.75 -22.66 -8.11
C GLU A 438 -12.66 -23.44 -6.78
N TYR A 439 -12.99 -22.78 -5.68
CA TYR A 439 -13.06 -23.39 -4.36
C TYR A 439 -14.13 -24.49 -4.25
N ASN A 440 -15.27 -24.31 -4.93
CA ASN A 440 -16.31 -25.35 -4.99
C ASN A 440 -15.94 -26.52 -5.90
N LYS A 441 -15.09 -26.32 -6.91
CA LYS A 441 -14.52 -27.40 -7.72
C LYS A 441 -13.44 -28.19 -6.98
N MET A 442 -12.81 -27.58 -5.97
CA MET A 442 -11.79 -28.24 -5.17
C MET A 442 -12.44 -29.29 -4.26
N ASN A 443 -12.22 -30.55 -4.62
CA ASN A 443 -12.45 -31.66 -3.72
C ASN A 443 -11.31 -31.71 -2.71
N LEU A 444 -11.44 -30.95 -1.61
CA LEU A 444 -10.43 -30.90 -0.55
C LEU A 444 -10.16 -32.29 0.05
N ASN A 445 -11.12 -33.22 -0.01
CA ASN A 445 -10.88 -34.61 0.39
C ASN A 445 -9.94 -35.33 -0.59
N SER A 446 -10.07 -35.07 -1.89
CA SER A 446 -9.13 -35.56 -2.91
C SER A 446 -7.73 -35.00 -2.68
N ILE A 447 -7.60 -33.70 -2.38
CA ILE A 447 -6.30 -33.06 -2.14
C ILE A 447 -5.67 -33.59 -0.84
N LYS A 448 -6.46 -33.76 0.24
CA LYS A 448 -6.01 -34.42 1.49
C LYS A 448 -5.55 -35.86 1.24
N ALA A 449 -6.28 -36.62 0.42
CA ALA A 449 -5.89 -37.98 0.05
C ALA A 449 -4.56 -37.98 -0.71
N THR A 450 -4.40 -37.10 -1.70
CA THR A 450 -3.14 -36.93 -2.45
C THR A 450 -1.97 -36.57 -1.55
N ALA A 451 -2.12 -35.59 -0.65
CA ALA A 451 -1.06 -35.20 0.27
C ALA A 451 -0.64 -36.36 1.20
N ARG A 452 -1.60 -37.17 1.67
CA ARG A 452 -1.31 -38.40 2.43
C ARG A 452 -0.53 -39.40 1.58
N THR A 453 -0.93 -39.61 0.33
CA THR A 453 -0.21 -40.49 -0.60
C THR A 453 1.23 -40.02 -0.84
N VAL A 454 1.48 -38.71 -0.97
CA VAL A 454 2.83 -38.13 -1.10
C VAL A 454 3.65 -38.40 0.17
N MET A 455 3.08 -38.20 1.36
CA MET A 455 3.77 -38.51 2.62
C MET A 455 4.06 -40.00 2.77
N ASP A 456 3.11 -40.87 2.42
CA ASP A 456 3.28 -42.33 2.49
C ASP A 456 4.37 -42.80 1.52
N LEU A 457 4.44 -42.21 0.32
CA LEU A 457 5.49 -42.49 -0.66
C LEU A 457 6.88 -42.04 -0.16
N ALA A 458 6.96 -40.85 0.45
CA ALA A 458 8.21 -40.34 1.04
C ALA A 458 8.68 -41.20 2.22
N LYS A 459 7.76 -41.59 3.12
CA LYS A 459 8.02 -42.54 4.21
C LYS A 459 8.48 -43.89 3.67
N SER A 460 7.86 -44.39 2.59
CA SER A 460 8.26 -45.64 1.95
C SER A 460 9.65 -45.58 1.30
N LYS A 461 10.05 -44.44 0.72
CA LYS A 461 11.41 -44.23 0.19
C LYS A 461 12.45 -44.13 1.32
N ALA A 462 12.14 -43.38 2.38
CA ALA A 462 12.99 -43.25 3.55
C ALA A 462 13.24 -44.61 4.25
N ALA A 463 12.19 -45.43 4.40
CA ALA A 463 12.30 -46.79 4.94
C ALA A 463 13.16 -47.73 4.08
N ARG A 464 13.34 -47.42 2.79
CA ARG A 464 14.23 -48.14 1.87
C ARG A 464 15.62 -47.50 1.74
N HIS A 465 15.96 -46.55 2.60
CA HIS A 465 17.21 -45.78 2.57
C HIS A 465 17.48 -45.04 1.25
N LEU A 466 16.44 -44.73 0.47
CA LEU A 466 16.57 -43.95 -0.75
C LEU A 466 16.56 -42.45 -0.40
N LYS A 467 17.56 -41.71 -0.88
CA LYS A 467 17.60 -40.25 -0.72
C LYS A 467 16.50 -39.60 -1.55
N LEU A 468 15.76 -38.67 -0.93
CA LEU A 468 14.86 -37.77 -1.64
C LEU A 468 15.69 -36.71 -2.37
N SER A 469 15.26 -36.34 -3.57
CA SER A 469 15.78 -35.14 -4.23
C SER A 469 15.29 -33.88 -3.51
N GLU A 470 15.99 -32.76 -3.69
CA GLU A 470 15.62 -31.46 -3.10
C GLU A 470 14.18 -31.02 -3.46
N ALA A 471 13.76 -31.30 -4.69
CA ALA A 471 12.39 -31.06 -5.14
C ALA A 471 11.36 -31.97 -4.45
N GLU A 472 11.72 -33.20 -4.08
CA GLU A 472 10.84 -34.10 -3.32
C GLU A 472 10.77 -33.71 -1.85
N THR A 473 11.87 -33.24 -1.25
CA THR A 473 11.90 -32.70 0.12
C THR A 473 11.03 -31.45 0.24
N SER A 474 11.20 -30.46 -0.66
CA SER A 474 10.36 -29.25 -0.68
C SER A 474 8.86 -29.55 -0.80
N ARG A 475 8.53 -30.63 -1.53
CA ARG A 475 7.13 -31.09 -1.69
C ARG A 475 6.61 -31.84 -0.47
N LEU A 476 7.47 -32.62 0.20
CA LEU A 476 7.13 -33.27 1.47
C LEU A 476 6.85 -32.23 2.55
N ASP A 477 7.71 -31.22 2.67
CA ASP A 477 7.53 -30.10 3.59
C ASP A 477 6.21 -29.36 3.31
N SER A 478 5.91 -29.10 2.03
CA SER A 478 4.66 -28.47 1.63
C SER A 478 3.43 -29.34 1.92
N ALA A 479 3.53 -30.67 1.79
CA ALA A 479 2.45 -31.61 2.10
C ALA A 479 2.23 -31.78 3.61
N GLU A 480 3.30 -31.80 4.41
CA GLU A 480 3.25 -31.85 5.87
C GLU A 480 2.63 -30.57 6.44
N ILE A 481 3.07 -29.41 5.98
CA ILE A 481 2.51 -28.12 6.39
C ILE A 481 1.02 -28.05 6.00
N PHE A 482 0.66 -28.41 4.77
CA PHE A 482 -0.72 -28.43 4.31
C PHE A 482 -1.62 -29.35 5.15
N LEU A 483 -1.15 -30.57 5.46
CA LEU A 483 -1.93 -31.52 6.27
C LEU A 483 -2.04 -31.08 7.73
N SER A 484 -0.99 -30.45 8.29
CA SER A 484 -1.03 -29.87 9.64
C SER A 484 -2.06 -28.75 9.73
N GLU A 485 -2.01 -27.77 8.83
CA GLU A 485 -2.93 -26.63 8.77
C GLU A 485 -4.40 -27.09 8.61
N MET A 486 -4.63 -28.11 7.78
CA MET A 486 -5.97 -28.66 7.54
C MET A 486 -6.50 -29.59 8.64
N ASN A 487 -5.63 -30.12 9.51
CA ASN A 487 -6.00 -30.95 10.66
C ASN A 487 -6.20 -30.13 11.93
N GLU A 488 -5.44 -29.05 12.12
CA GLU A 488 -5.60 -28.13 13.26
C GLU A 488 -6.89 -27.30 13.18
N LYS A 489 -7.42 -27.11 11.97
CA LYS A 489 -8.64 -26.32 11.74
C LYS A 489 -9.67 -27.13 10.94
N PRO A 490 -10.24 -28.20 11.51
CA PRO A 490 -11.18 -29.09 10.81
C PRO A 490 -12.45 -28.37 10.32
N ASN A 491 -12.78 -27.24 10.93
CA ASN A 491 -13.92 -26.40 10.57
C ASN A 491 -13.57 -25.26 9.60
N MET A 492 -12.31 -25.06 9.21
CA MET A 492 -11.90 -23.95 8.33
C MET A 492 -12.62 -24.02 6.98
N ASP A 493 -12.75 -25.21 6.39
CA ASP A 493 -13.47 -25.38 5.12
C ASP A 493 -14.95 -24.99 5.28
N GLN A 494 -15.62 -25.41 6.35
CA GLN A 494 -17.02 -25.09 6.58
C GLN A 494 -17.24 -23.61 6.91
N GLN A 495 -16.37 -23.02 7.73
CA GLN A 495 -16.39 -21.59 8.10
C GLN A 495 -16.08 -20.71 6.90
N PHE A 496 -15.06 -21.03 6.12
CA PHE A 496 -14.67 -20.29 4.93
C PHE A 496 -15.71 -20.42 3.81
N ARG A 497 -16.31 -21.61 3.60
CA ARG A 497 -17.46 -21.75 2.67
C ARG A 497 -18.65 -20.93 3.12
N ALA A 498 -18.96 -20.91 4.42
CA ALA A 498 -20.05 -20.11 4.96
C ALA A 498 -19.79 -18.62 4.75
N LEU A 499 -18.58 -18.16 5.07
CA LEU A 499 -18.11 -16.79 4.88
C LEU A 499 -18.08 -16.38 3.41
N LEU A 500 -17.57 -17.20 2.49
CA LEU A 500 -17.60 -16.93 1.05
C LEU A 500 -19.03 -16.92 0.48
N ARG A 501 -19.92 -17.78 0.97
CA ARG A 501 -21.34 -17.76 0.60
C ARG A 501 -22.02 -16.48 1.10
N GLN A 502 -21.71 -16.05 2.32
CA GLN A 502 -22.20 -14.77 2.86
C GLN A 502 -21.62 -13.57 2.11
N ALA A 503 -20.34 -13.60 1.76
CA ALA A 503 -19.66 -12.55 1.01
C ALA A 503 -20.09 -12.48 -0.47
N SER A 504 -20.59 -13.57 -1.04
CA SER A 504 -21.14 -13.60 -2.40
C SER A 504 -22.59 -13.11 -2.49
N ASP A 505 -23.30 -13.04 -1.35
CA ASP A 505 -24.58 -12.34 -1.23
C ASP A 505 -24.35 -10.84 -0.91
N PRO A 506 -24.73 -9.91 -1.81
CA PRO A 506 -24.58 -8.48 -1.58
C PRO A 506 -25.24 -7.97 -0.29
N LYS A 507 -26.34 -8.60 0.16
CA LYS A 507 -27.07 -8.17 1.36
C LYS A 507 -26.32 -8.58 2.63
N ARG A 508 -25.81 -9.81 2.69
CA ARG A 508 -25.00 -10.31 3.81
C ARG A 508 -23.63 -9.66 3.89
N LEU A 509 -22.97 -9.44 2.74
CA LEU A 509 -21.74 -8.66 2.70
C LEU A 509 -21.97 -7.23 3.19
N ASN A 510 -23.20 -6.71 3.05
CA ASN A 510 -23.69 -5.44 3.62
C ASN A 510 -24.04 -5.49 5.13
N GLU A 511 -23.91 -6.64 5.78
CA GLU A 511 -24.08 -6.78 7.24
C GLU A 511 -22.80 -7.20 8.01
N MET A 512 -21.79 -7.82 7.37
CA MET A 512 -20.46 -8.12 7.95
C MET A 512 -19.74 -6.93 8.64
N SER A 513 -19.11 -7.21 9.78
CA SER A 513 -18.20 -6.33 10.53
C SER A 513 -16.82 -6.22 9.85
N ILE A 514 -16.00 -5.27 10.31
CA ILE A 514 -14.62 -5.11 9.84
C ILE A 514 -13.76 -6.30 10.25
N THR A 515 -13.93 -6.82 11.45
CA THR A 515 -13.26 -8.06 11.86
C THR A 515 -13.65 -9.22 10.95
N GLU A 516 -14.92 -9.38 10.57
CA GLU A 516 -15.33 -10.41 9.60
C GLU A 516 -14.76 -10.17 8.20
N LEU A 517 -14.65 -8.92 7.74
CA LEU A 517 -14.02 -8.58 6.45
C LEU A 517 -12.50 -8.79 6.46
N ALA A 518 -11.84 -8.44 7.57
CA ALA A 518 -10.41 -8.66 7.79
C ALA A 518 -10.11 -10.16 7.91
N PHE A 519 -10.95 -10.89 8.63
CA PHE A 519 -10.90 -12.35 8.71
C PHE A 519 -11.12 -12.97 7.32
N LEU A 520 -12.08 -12.47 6.53
CA LEU A 520 -12.27 -12.90 5.14
C LEU A 520 -11.00 -12.65 4.31
N ALA A 521 -10.35 -11.49 4.45
CA ALA A 521 -9.13 -11.17 3.73
C ALA A 521 -7.92 -12.02 4.16
N GLN A 522 -7.77 -12.26 5.46
CA GLN A 522 -6.71 -13.08 6.05
C GLN A 522 -6.88 -14.56 5.69
N ASP A 523 -8.11 -15.09 5.80
CA ASP A 523 -8.44 -16.43 5.36
C ASP A 523 -8.32 -16.57 3.84
N PHE A 524 -8.61 -15.52 3.07
CA PHE A 524 -8.38 -15.52 1.63
C PHE A 524 -6.89 -15.63 1.29
N GLU A 525 -6.01 -15.00 2.07
CA GLU A 525 -4.57 -15.14 1.91
C GLU A 525 -4.08 -16.54 2.34
N GLN A 526 -4.55 -17.05 3.48
CA GLN A 526 -4.25 -18.42 3.92
C GLN A 526 -4.76 -19.45 2.91
N VAL A 527 -5.99 -19.29 2.43
CA VAL A 527 -6.55 -20.16 1.39
C VAL A 527 -5.75 -20.05 0.11
N ASN A 528 -5.37 -18.87 -0.37
CA ASN A 528 -4.49 -18.76 -1.54
C ASN A 528 -3.13 -19.45 -1.34
N GLN A 529 -2.54 -19.40 -0.15
CA GLN A 529 -1.32 -20.14 0.17
C GLN A 529 -1.56 -21.66 0.14
N ILE A 530 -2.65 -22.13 0.74
CA ILE A 530 -3.13 -23.52 0.70
C ILE A 530 -3.38 -23.98 -0.75
N LEU A 531 -4.00 -23.13 -1.58
CA LEU A 531 -4.28 -23.41 -2.99
C LEU A 531 -3.01 -23.45 -3.84
N SER A 532 -2.06 -22.55 -3.58
CA SER A 532 -0.75 -22.56 -4.23
C SER A 532 0.02 -23.85 -3.91
N ARG A 533 0.01 -24.28 -2.64
CA ARG A 533 0.63 -25.55 -2.20
C ARG A 533 -0.10 -26.76 -2.76
N ALA A 534 -1.43 -26.75 -2.78
CA ALA A 534 -2.23 -27.81 -3.38
C ALA A 534 -1.99 -27.94 -4.90
N ALA A 535 -1.80 -26.82 -5.61
CA ALA A 535 -1.44 -26.84 -7.03
C ALA A 535 -0.03 -27.42 -7.26
N GLU A 536 0.93 -27.12 -6.39
CA GLU A 536 2.27 -27.71 -6.42
C GLU A 536 2.25 -29.23 -6.17
N ILE A 537 1.43 -29.68 -5.21
CA ILE A 537 1.16 -31.09 -4.92
C ILE A 537 0.45 -31.76 -6.13
N SER A 538 -0.55 -31.12 -6.72
CA SER A 538 -1.33 -31.69 -7.84
C SER A 538 -0.53 -31.76 -9.15
N GLY A 539 0.37 -30.81 -9.44
CA GLY A 539 1.28 -30.87 -10.58
C GLY A 539 2.24 -32.06 -10.50
N THR A 540 2.40 -32.66 -9.32
CA THR A 540 3.22 -33.85 -9.07
C THR A 540 2.49 -35.15 -9.44
N LEU A 541 1.15 -35.21 -9.33
CA LEU A 541 0.37 -36.41 -9.67
C LEU A 541 0.42 -36.73 -11.16
N ASN A 542 0.25 -35.73 -12.04
CA ASN A 542 0.34 -35.96 -13.48
C ASN A 542 1.71 -36.53 -13.87
N LYS A 543 2.81 -36.09 -13.24
CA LYS A 543 4.15 -36.65 -13.48
C LYS A 543 4.36 -38.03 -12.87
N ILE A 544 3.75 -38.34 -11.72
CA ILE A 544 3.82 -39.65 -11.07
C ILE A 544 2.95 -40.68 -11.81
N GLU A 545 1.78 -40.29 -12.33
CA GLU A 545 0.94 -41.16 -13.17
C GLU A 545 1.64 -41.47 -14.50
N THR A 546 2.27 -40.50 -15.16
CA THR A 546 3.11 -40.77 -16.33
C THR A 546 4.27 -41.71 -16.00
N LEU A 547 4.96 -41.52 -14.87
CA LEU A 547 6.03 -42.42 -14.42
C LEU A 547 5.51 -43.82 -14.03
N ARG A 548 4.27 -43.93 -13.55
CA ARG A 548 3.62 -45.19 -13.18
C ARG A 548 3.16 -45.97 -14.41
N GLU A 549 2.70 -45.27 -15.46
CA GLU A 549 2.42 -45.85 -16.77
C GLU A 549 3.71 -46.34 -17.46
N ASP A 550 4.78 -45.54 -17.42
CA ASP A 550 6.10 -45.91 -17.94
C ASP A 550 6.71 -47.11 -17.19
N PHE A 551 6.56 -47.18 -15.86
CA PHE A 551 6.99 -48.33 -15.06
C PHE A 551 6.13 -49.58 -15.30
N GLY A 552 4.82 -49.41 -15.52
CA GLY A 552 3.92 -50.50 -15.89
C GLY A 552 4.30 -51.12 -17.24
N TYR A 553 4.65 -50.28 -18.22
CA TYR A 553 5.16 -50.72 -19.52
C TYR A 553 6.49 -51.47 -19.39
N PHE A 554 7.45 -50.92 -18.63
CA PHE A 554 8.75 -51.54 -18.40
C PHE A 554 8.66 -52.89 -17.66
N SER A 555 7.77 -53.02 -16.68
CA SER A 555 7.51 -54.27 -15.95
C SER A 555 6.87 -55.34 -16.84
N SER A 556 5.96 -54.96 -17.74
CA SER A 556 5.33 -55.87 -18.69
C SER A 556 6.32 -56.42 -19.74
N GLU A 557 7.24 -55.57 -20.21
CA GLU A 557 8.27 -55.94 -21.19
C GLU A 557 9.40 -56.77 -20.55
N LEU A 558 9.74 -56.51 -19.28
CA LEU A 558 10.67 -57.34 -18.51
C LEU A 558 10.10 -58.75 -18.28
N ASN A 559 8.82 -58.87 -17.89
CA ASN A 559 8.16 -60.17 -17.76
C ASN A 559 8.08 -60.92 -19.10
N ARG A 560 7.83 -60.21 -20.20
CA ARG A 560 7.82 -60.81 -21.55
C ARG A 560 9.18 -61.39 -21.93
N ARG A 561 10.28 -60.72 -21.59
CA ARG A 561 11.65 -61.18 -21.87
C ARG A 561 12.16 -62.26 -20.92
N VAL A 562 11.70 -62.27 -19.66
CA VAL A 562 12.03 -63.31 -18.67
C VAL A 562 11.29 -64.62 -18.96
N VAL A 563 10.04 -64.55 -19.44
CA VAL A 563 9.27 -65.73 -19.88
C VAL A 563 9.82 -66.35 -21.17
N GLN A 564 10.52 -65.57 -22.02
CA GLN A 564 11.20 -66.08 -23.23
C GLN A 564 12.56 -66.76 -22.98
N ARG A 565 13.09 -66.78 -21.75
CA ARG A 565 14.40 -67.38 -21.41
C ARG A 565 14.35 -68.50 -20.36
N SER A 566 13.28 -69.28 -20.34
CA SER A 566 13.13 -70.43 -19.44
C SER A 566 12.80 -71.72 -20.20
N CYS A 567 13.83 -72.32 -20.81
CA CYS A 567 13.88 -73.77 -21.02
C CYS A 567 14.77 -74.38 -19.92
N VAL A 568 14.29 -75.50 -19.37
CA VAL A 568 14.57 -76.11 -18.04
C VAL A 568 15.73 -77.15 -18.15
N PRO A 569 16.08 -77.91 -17.09
CA PRO A 569 17.01 -77.67 -15.97
C PRO A 569 18.33 -78.49 -16.07
N MET A 570 19.38 -78.16 -15.29
CA MET A 570 20.45 -79.12 -14.95
C MET A 570 20.64 -79.21 -13.44
N SER A 571 20.68 -80.45 -12.96
CA SER A 571 20.84 -80.81 -11.55
C SER A 571 22.32 -80.86 -11.16
N TRP A 572 22.60 -80.71 -9.87
CA TRP A 572 23.93 -80.62 -9.24
C TRP A 572 24.80 -81.90 -9.31
N HIS A 573 24.59 -82.78 -10.29
CA HIS A 573 25.31 -84.06 -10.42
C HIS A 573 26.15 -84.25 -11.69
N GLU A 574 26.20 -83.27 -12.60
CA GLU A 574 27.02 -83.35 -13.82
C GLU A 574 28.36 -82.61 -13.69
N LEU A 575 29.00 -82.75 -12.52
CA LEU A 575 30.30 -82.15 -12.17
C LEU A 575 31.42 -83.20 -11.97
N ALA A 576 31.28 -84.42 -12.53
CA ALA A 576 32.27 -85.48 -12.35
C ALA A 576 32.34 -86.51 -13.51
N SER A 577 32.94 -86.15 -14.64
CA SER A 577 33.67 -87.09 -15.54
C SER A 577 34.20 -86.35 -16.77
N GLY A 578 35.43 -86.65 -17.19
CA GLY A 578 36.13 -85.96 -18.27
C GLY A 578 35.46 -86.02 -19.66
N LEU A 579 35.61 -84.90 -20.38
CA LEU A 579 35.75 -84.60 -21.82
C LEU A 579 35.45 -85.71 -22.88
N PRO A 580 35.14 -85.38 -24.16
CA PRO A 580 34.83 -84.07 -24.78
C PRO A 580 33.66 -84.12 -25.81
N GLU A 581 33.50 -82.97 -26.49
CA GLU A 581 32.86 -82.74 -27.80
C GLU A 581 31.36 -82.37 -27.83
N ALA A 582 31.14 -81.29 -28.58
CA ALA A 582 29.91 -80.52 -28.74
C ALA A 582 28.77 -81.31 -29.41
N PRO A 583 27.54 -80.75 -29.41
CA PRO A 583 27.14 -80.12 -30.66
C PRO A 583 26.23 -78.88 -30.53
N THR A 584 26.49 -77.94 -31.45
CA THR A 584 25.58 -77.10 -32.24
C THR A 584 24.29 -76.51 -31.64
N GLU A 585 24.24 -75.18 -31.75
CA GLU A 585 23.07 -74.32 -32.03
C GLU A 585 22.01 -74.11 -30.94
N CYS A 586 22.08 -72.92 -30.31
CA CYS A 586 20.94 -72.04 -30.06
C CYS A 586 21.42 -70.58 -30.17
N ASN A 587 20.86 -69.83 -31.13
CA ASN A 587 21.06 -68.38 -31.31
C ASN A 587 20.47 -67.55 -30.17
#